data_AF-A0A4S0NFN6-F1
#
_entry.id   AF-A0A4S0NFN6-F1
#
_cell.length_a   1.000
_cell.length_b   1.000
_cell.length_c   1.000
_cell.angle_alpha   90.00
_cell.angle_beta   90.00
_cell.angle_gamma   90.00
#
_symmetry.space_group_name_H-M   'P 1'
#
loop_
_entity.id
_entity.type
_entity.pdbx_description
1 polymer ?
#
loop_
_entity_poly.entity_id
_entity_poly.type
_entity_poly.pdbx_seq_one_letter_code
_entity_poly.pdbx_strand_id
1 'polypeptide(L)'
;MSKTLKRLVRPRGNQDYRVETIADADDQLDANGSTTLTFWQAQDKAREVHKAMSGDGGKVAGVYTVKDAIDDYLLWMEGNRKSSRDARWRAEALILPELGEIDLAKLDAKRIRKWHSGVATTAPRVRTKAGKEQRFRELGEDSESVRQRRATANRVLTTLKAALNYAWREGKAASDREWRRVEPFEDVESARVHYLSIAEAQRLVNAASGKFRDLVQAALQTGARYSELARLKREDFNADVSTLTIRESKSGKARHIILTDEGADLFTQLVRGKNRGDLILTTEAGGIWEKSHQFRPMKEACKNAKISPAIGFHGLRHTWASLSVMNGMPLMVVAKNLGHTDTRMVEKHYGHLSPSYIAEAVRAGAPRFGTVKADNVAQMGGA
;
A
#
# COMPACT_ATOMS: atom_id res chain seq x y z
N MET A 1 -36.17 -25.21 -42.29
CA MET A 1 -36.32 -24.52 -40.99
C MET A 1 -35.65 -23.15 -41.10
N SER A 2 -36.41 -22.08 -41.28
CA SER A 2 -35.88 -20.71 -41.39
C SER A 2 -35.22 -20.27 -40.07
N LYS A 3 -33.96 -19.82 -40.11
CA LYS A 3 -33.18 -19.38 -38.95
C LYS A 3 -33.32 -17.87 -38.78
N THR A 4 -34.21 -17.39 -37.93
CA THR A 4 -34.42 -15.96 -37.70
C THR A 4 -33.34 -15.35 -36.78
N LEU A 5 -32.93 -14.09 -37.02
CA LEU A 5 -32.03 -13.36 -36.12
C LEU A 5 -32.85 -12.83 -34.93
N LYS A 6 -32.76 -13.53 -33.79
CA LYS A 6 -33.59 -13.28 -32.60
C LYS A 6 -32.78 -12.62 -31.49
N ARG A 7 -33.34 -11.58 -30.88
CA ARG A 7 -32.84 -10.95 -29.66
C ARG A 7 -33.52 -11.55 -28.44
N LEU A 8 -32.74 -12.02 -27.47
CA LEU A 8 -33.24 -12.34 -26.13
C LEU A 8 -33.15 -11.09 -25.23
N VAL A 9 -34.28 -10.68 -24.68
CA VAL A 9 -34.39 -9.58 -23.72
C VAL A 9 -34.70 -10.17 -22.36
N ARG A 10 -33.80 -9.96 -21.39
CA ARG A 10 -34.01 -10.36 -19.99
C ARG A 10 -34.55 -9.17 -19.19
N PRO A 11 -35.82 -9.19 -18.74
CA PRO A 11 -36.31 -8.16 -17.82
C PRO A 11 -35.66 -8.31 -16.44
N ARG A 12 -35.50 -7.22 -15.70
CA ARG A 12 -35.06 -7.26 -14.30
C ARG A 12 -36.18 -7.83 -13.42
N GLY A 13 -36.03 -9.06 -12.95
CA GLY A 13 -36.99 -9.75 -12.09
C GLY A 13 -37.18 -11.22 -12.47
N ASN A 14 -38.03 -11.94 -11.74
CA ASN A 14 -38.32 -13.37 -11.96
C ASN A 14 -39.40 -13.58 -13.05
N GLN A 15 -39.21 -13.01 -14.23
CA GLN A 15 -40.13 -13.16 -15.37
C GLN A 15 -39.40 -13.69 -16.62
N ASP A 16 -40.14 -14.42 -17.45
CA ASP A 16 -39.65 -15.13 -18.64
C ASP A 16 -39.07 -14.21 -19.72
N TYR A 17 -38.15 -14.77 -20.51
CA TYR A 17 -37.45 -14.07 -21.59
C TYR A 17 -38.41 -13.59 -22.68
N ARG A 18 -38.26 -12.34 -23.12
CA ARG A 18 -38.96 -11.81 -24.29
C ARG A 18 -38.05 -11.89 -25.51
N VAL A 19 -38.53 -12.48 -26.60
CA VAL A 19 -37.77 -12.61 -27.85
C VAL A 19 -38.30 -11.61 -28.88
N GLU A 20 -37.43 -10.73 -29.39
CA GLU A 20 -37.76 -9.79 -30.47
C GLU A 20 -36.96 -10.17 -31.72
N THR A 21 -37.64 -10.30 -32.86
CA THR A 21 -36.99 -10.62 -34.15
C THR A 21 -36.45 -9.34 -34.78
N ILE A 22 -35.16 -9.33 -35.13
CA ILE A 22 -34.47 -8.15 -35.70
C ILE A 22 -34.55 -8.15 -37.23
N ALA A 23 -34.52 -9.33 -37.85
CA ALA A 23 -34.64 -9.54 -39.29
C ALA A 23 -34.96 -11.02 -39.58
N ASP A 24 -35.56 -11.27 -40.74
CA ASP A 24 -35.79 -12.60 -41.27
C ASP A 24 -34.52 -13.09 -41.99
N ALA A 25 -34.10 -14.33 -41.75
CA ALA A 25 -33.09 -14.95 -42.60
C ALA A 25 -33.79 -15.81 -43.63
N ASP A 26 -33.63 -15.40 -44.87
CA ASP A 26 -34.10 -16.09 -46.06
C ASP A 26 -32.88 -16.32 -46.96
N ASP A 27 -32.69 -17.56 -47.39
CA ASP A 27 -31.56 -17.99 -48.21
C ASP A 27 -31.84 -17.80 -49.73
N GLN A 28 -33.05 -17.34 -50.11
CA GLN A 28 -33.46 -17.17 -51.51
C GLN A 28 -33.67 -15.71 -51.94
N LEU A 29 -33.68 -14.75 -51.02
CA LEU A 29 -33.92 -13.34 -51.32
C LEU A 29 -32.63 -12.52 -51.17
N ASP A 30 -32.35 -11.67 -52.16
CA ASP A 30 -31.26 -10.70 -52.07
C ASP A 30 -31.49 -9.69 -50.95
N ALA A 31 -30.42 -9.32 -50.24
CA ALA A 31 -30.50 -8.44 -49.09
C ALA A 31 -31.04 -7.05 -49.47
N ASN A 32 -32.16 -6.67 -48.86
CA ASN A 32 -32.85 -5.41 -49.13
C ASN A 32 -32.61 -4.33 -48.06
N GLY A 33 -31.75 -4.61 -47.09
CA GLY A 33 -31.36 -3.67 -46.01
C GLY A 33 -32.44 -3.40 -44.96
N SER A 34 -33.65 -3.97 -45.10
CA SER A 34 -34.77 -3.76 -44.18
C SER A 34 -35.20 -5.04 -43.45
N THR A 35 -35.60 -6.07 -44.20
CA THR A 35 -36.19 -7.33 -43.71
C THR A 35 -35.24 -8.52 -43.86
N THR A 36 -34.41 -8.52 -44.92
CA THR A 36 -33.37 -9.54 -45.17
C THR A 36 -32.02 -8.82 -45.22
N LEU A 37 -31.11 -9.19 -44.32
CA LEU A 37 -29.83 -8.50 -44.11
C LEU A 37 -28.65 -9.39 -44.47
N THR A 38 -27.61 -8.82 -45.09
CA THR A 38 -26.30 -9.48 -45.15
C THR A 38 -25.71 -9.63 -43.74
N PHE A 39 -24.75 -10.55 -43.57
CA PHE A 39 -24.04 -10.76 -42.31
C PHE A 39 -23.48 -9.45 -41.71
N TRP A 40 -22.90 -8.59 -42.55
CA TRP A 40 -22.33 -7.31 -42.12
C TRP A 40 -23.40 -6.29 -41.73
N GLN A 41 -24.49 -6.19 -42.49
CA GLN A 41 -25.63 -5.32 -42.15
C GLN A 41 -26.33 -5.78 -40.86
N ALA A 42 -26.44 -7.08 -40.63
CA ALA A 42 -26.96 -7.63 -39.38
C ALA A 42 -26.05 -7.32 -38.20
N GLN A 43 -24.73 -7.38 -38.38
CA GLN A 43 -23.75 -7.04 -37.35
C GLN A 43 -23.80 -5.54 -37.00
N ASP A 44 -23.89 -4.66 -37.98
CA ASP A 44 -23.97 -3.21 -37.74
C ASP A 44 -25.32 -2.81 -37.13
N LYS A 45 -26.43 -3.38 -37.59
CA LYS A 45 -27.75 -3.16 -36.99
C LYS A 45 -27.82 -3.67 -35.55
N ALA A 46 -27.18 -4.81 -35.25
CA ALA A 46 -27.05 -5.30 -33.87
C ALA A 46 -26.21 -4.37 -32.98
N ARG A 47 -25.13 -3.78 -33.52
CA ARG A 47 -24.32 -2.77 -32.81
C ARG A 47 -25.10 -1.48 -32.58
N GLU A 48 -25.89 -1.01 -33.54
CA GLU A 48 -26.75 0.16 -33.39
C GLU A 48 -27.83 -0.06 -32.33
N VAL A 49 -28.50 -1.21 -32.34
CA VAL A 49 -29.48 -1.58 -31.31
C VAL A 49 -28.82 -1.68 -29.94
N HIS A 50 -27.62 -2.26 -29.83
CA HIS A 50 -26.86 -2.31 -28.58
C HIS A 50 -26.43 -0.91 -28.09
N LYS A 51 -26.07 -0.01 -29.02
CA LYS A 51 -25.72 1.39 -28.72
C LYS A 51 -26.95 2.19 -28.27
N ALA A 52 -28.12 1.93 -28.87
CA ALA A 52 -29.40 2.53 -28.47
C ALA A 52 -29.87 2.03 -27.09
N MET A 53 -29.65 0.75 -26.75
CA MET A 53 -29.99 0.17 -25.43
C MET A 53 -28.96 0.42 -24.33
N SER A 54 -27.80 1.00 -24.65
CA SER A 54 -26.90 1.59 -23.64
C SER A 54 -27.47 2.91 -23.08
N GLY A 55 -28.70 3.26 -23.45
CA GLY A 55 -29.57 4.20 -22.77
C GLY A 55 -30.53 3.45 -21.85
N ASP A 56 -30.68 3.97 -20.62
CA ASP A 56 -31.75 3.68 -19.67
C ASP A 56 -31.55 2.58 -18.60
N GLY A 57 -30.29 2.22 -18.35
CA GLY A 57 -29.88 1.62 -17.07
C GLY A 57 -29.46 2.68 -16.05
N GLY A 58 -30.37 3.56 -15.63
CA GLY A 58 -30.10 4.53 -14.56
C GLY A 58 -29.09 5.62 -14.91
N LYS A 59 -29.34 6.38 -15.97
CA LYS A 59 -28.61 7.63 -16.20
C LYS A 59 -29.23 8.72 -15.34
N VAL A 60 -28.49 9.18 -14.33
CA VAL A 60 -28.66 10.55 -13.86
C VAL A 60 -28.56 11.43 -15.12
N ALA A 61 -29.56 12.26 -15.37
CA ALA A 61 -29.55 13.21 -16.47
C ALA A 61 -28.39 14.20 -16.26
N GLY A 62 -27.21 13.83 -16.75
CA GLY A 62 -25.96 14.52 -16.51
C GLY A 62 -24.80 13.79 -17.19
N VAL A 63 -23.82 14.56 -17.64
CA VAL A 63 -22.54 14.02 -18.10
C VAL A 63 -21.88 13.29 -16.92
N TYR A 64 -21.51 12.01 -17.09
CA TYR A 64 -20.80 11.28 -16.03
C TYR A 64 -19.34 11.71 -16.02
N THR A 65 -18.95 12.41 -14.95
CA THR A 65 -17.65 13.08 -14.85
C THR A 65 -16.60 12.22 -14.11
N VAL A 66 -15.35 12.67 -14.12
CA VAL A 66 -14.30 12.10 -13.28
C VAL A 66 -14.63 12.24 -11.79
N LYS A 67 -15.27 13.34 -11.40
CA LYS A 67 -15.73 13.54 -10.02
C LYS A 67 -16.73 12.44 -9.62
N ASP A 68 -17.70 12.14 -10.46
CA ASP A 68 -18.69 11.09 -10.18
C ASP A 68 -18.01 9.72 -10.03
N ALA A 69 -17.05 9.41 -10.89
CA ALA A 69 -16.25 8.19 -10.79
C ALA A 69 -15.45 8.09 -9.48
N ILE A 70 -14.90 9.20 -9.01
CA ILE A 70 -14.17 9.28 -7.73
C ILE A 70 -15.14 9.11 -6.56
N ASP A 71 -16.28 9.81 -6.57
CA ASP A 71 -17.26 9.76 -5.49
C ASP A 71 -17.86 8.36 -5.34
N ASP A 72 -18.23 7.73 -6.45
CA ASP A 72 -18.71 6.34 -6.49
C ASP A 72 -17.68 5.35 -5.94
N TYR A 73 -16.42 5.51 -6.34
CA TYR A 73 -15.34 4.66 -5.85
C TYR A 73 -15.07 4.89 -4.35
N LEU A 74 -15.12 6.13 -3.88
CA LEU A 74 -14.92 6.46 -2.46
C LEU A 74 -16.07 5.92 -1.60
N LEU A 75 -17.31 5.99 -2.08
CA LEU A 75 -18.48 5.41 -1.43
C LEU A 75 -18.34 3.89 -1.31
N TRP A 76 -17.96 3.21 -2.39
CA TRP A 76 -17.65 1.78 -2.36
C TRP A 76 -16.49 1.47 -1.39
N MET A 77 -15.43 2.30 -1.38
CA MET A 77 -14.31 2.11 -0.47
C MET A 77 -14.71 2.23 1.01
N GLU A 78 -15.68 3.06 1.38
CA GLU A 78 -16.12 3.20 2.77
C GLU A 78 -16.72 1.90 3.33
N GLY A 79 -17.46 1.14 2.50
CA GLY A 79 -17.99 -0.16 2.88
C GLY A 79 -16.94 -1.29 2.89
N ASN A 80 -15.86 -1.15 2.12
CA ASN A 80 -14.97 -2.27 1.81
C ASN A 80 -13.51 -2.11 2.27
N ARG A 81 -13.06 -0.90 2.62
CA ARG A 81 -11.64 -0.60 2.88
C ARG A 81 -11.42 0.42 3.99
N LYS A 82 -10.43 0.16 4.86
CA LYS A 82 -10.05 1.03 6.00
C LYS A 82 -9.39 2.37 5.60
N SER A 83 -9.11 2.62 4.32
CA SER A 83 -8.28 3.75 3.85
C SER A 83 -9.03 4.78 2.99
N SER A 84 -10.36 4.82 3.03
CA SER A 84 -11.20 5.75 2.23
C SER A 84 -10.86 7.22 2.49
N ARG A 85 -10.65 7.62 3.76
CA ARG A 85 -10.39 9.01 4.13
C ARG A 85 -9.13 9.62 3.48
N ASP A 86 -8.06 8.84 3.40
CA ASP A 86 -6.79 9.27 2.80
C ASP A 86 -6.89 9.37 1.27
N ALA A 87 -7.62 8.44 0.66
CA ALA A 87 -7.94 8.48 -0.77
C ALA A 87 -8.81 9.70 -1.11
N ARG A 88 -9.87 9.97 -0.32
CA ARG A 88 -10.74 11.14 -0.46
C ARG A 88 -9.95 12.44 -0.42
N TRP A 89 -9.17 12.63 0.64
CA TRP A 89 -8.37 13.86 0.80
C TRP A 89 -7.42 14.10 -0.38
N ARG A 90 -6.75 13.04 -0.88
CA ARG A 90 -5.88 13.18 -2.06
C ARG A 90 -6.66 13.50 -3.32
N ALA A 91 -7.83 12.89 -3.50
CA ALA A 91 -8.66 13.15 -4.67
C ALA A 91 -9.15 14.60 -4.67
N GLU A 92 -9.72 15.08 -3.57
CA GLU A 92 -10.17 16.47 -3.40
C GLU A 92 -9.03 17.47 -3.58
N ALA A 93 -7.84 17.16 -3.06
CA ALA A 93 -6.72 18.09 -3.10
C ALA A 93 -5.96 18.08 -4.43
N LEU A 94 -5.89 16.96 -5.14
CA LEU A 94 -4.94 16.80 -6.25
C LEU A 94 -5.58 16.29 -7.54
N ILE A 95 -6.76 15.64 -7.51
CA ILE A 95 -7.42 15.13 -8.71
C ILE A 95 -8.54 16.08 -9.15
N LEU A 96 -9.53 16.29 -8.28
CA LEU A 96 -10.77 17.00 -8.60
C LEU A 96 -10.57 18.43 -9.10
N PRO A 97 -9.61 19.23 -8.60
CA PRO A 97 -9.44 20.61 -9.05
C PRO A 97 -9.08 20.75 -10.54
N GLU A 98 -8.40 19.76 -11.13
CA GLU A 98 -8.00 19.79 -12.54
C GLU A 98 -8.81 18.85 -13.42
N LEU A 99 -9.20 17.68 -12.91
CA LEU A 99 -9.83 16.63 -13.69
C LEU A 99 -11.31 16.43 -13.36
N GLY A 100 -11.82 16.95 -12.23
CA GLY A 100 -13.13 16.59 -11.68
C GLY A 100 -14.29 16.82 -12.63
N GLU A 101 -14.36 18.01 -13.24
CA GLU A 101 -15.46 18.42 -14.13
C GLU A 101 -15.36 17.82 -15.54
N ILE A 102 -14.30 17.07 -15.84
CA ILE A 102 -14.11 16.48 -17.16
C ILE A 102 -15.10 15.33 -17.34
N ASP A 103 -15.85 15.37 -18.43
CA ASP A 103 -16.62 14.24 -18.96
C ASP A 103 -15.71 13.02 -19.09
N LEU A 104 -16.06 11.91 -18.43
CA LEU A 104 -15.25 10.71 -18.45
C LEU A 104 -15.04 10.17 -19.88
N ALA A 105 -16.01 10.37 -20.78
CA ALA A 105 -15.89 9.98 -22.19
C ALA A 105 -14.85 10.82 -22.97
N LYS A 106 -14.51 12.01 -22.47
CA LYS A 106 -13.52 12.93 -23.06
C LYS A 106 -12.17 12.89 -22.35
N LEU A 107 -12.04 12.09 -21.29
CA LEU A 107 -10.77 11.93 -20.58
C LEU A 107 -9.80 11.10 -21.42
N ASP A 108 -8.70 11.73 -21.85
CA ASP A 108 -7.65 11.08 -22.64
C ASP A 108 -6.34 10.89 -21.83
N ALA A 109 -5.48 10.00 -22.33
CA ALA A 109 -4.19 9.71 -21.73
C ALA A 109 -3.25 10.94 -21.68
N LYS A 110 -3.37 11.89 -22.62
CA LYS A 110 -2.52 13.09 -22.67
C LYS A 110 -2.83 14.01 -21.49
N ARG A 111 -4.11 14.20 -21.16
CA ARG A 111 -4.58 14.96 -20.00
C ARG A 111 -4.11 14.32 -18.70
N ILE A 112 -4.28 13.00 -18.56
CA ILE A 112 -3.83 12.28 -17.36
C ILE A 112 -2.31 12.40 -17.18
N ARG A 113 -1.51 12.26 -18.26
CA ARG A 113 -0.05 12.45 -18.19
C ARG A 113 0.34 13.88 -17.81
N LYS A 114 -0.31 14.88 -18.40
CA LYS A 114 -0.06 16.29 -18.07
C LYS A 114 -0.33 16.56 -16.58
N TRP A 115 -1.49 16.12 -16.11
CA TRP A 115 -1.88 16.21 -14.69
C TRP A 115 -0.88 15.48 -13.78
N HIS A 116 -0.53 14.23 -14.09
CA HIS A 116 0.39 13.40 -13.30
C HIS A 116 1.79 14.04 -13.19
N SER A 117 2.31 14.59 -14.29
CA SER A 117 3.54 15.40 -14.29
C SER A 117 3.41 16.69 -13.50
N GLY A 118 2.27 17.39 -13.60
CA GLY A 118 2.00 18.59 -12.81
C GLY A 118 1.99 18.32 -11.31
N VAL A 119 1.44 17.18 -10.88
CA VAL A 119 1.49 16.76 -9.47
C VAL A 119 2.93 16.50 -9.02
N ALA A 120 3.82 16.03 -9.90
CA ALA A 120 5.22 15.79 -9.56
C ALA A 120 6.06 17.08 -9.47
N THR A 121 5.67 18.16 -10.13
CA THR A 121 6.40 19.44 -10.12
C THR A 121 5.81 20.48 -9.17
N THR A 122 4.56 20.32 -8.74
CA THR A 122 3.90 21.24 -7.80
C THR A 122 4.44 21.10 -6.38
N ALA A 123 4.52 22.20 -5.63
CA ALA A 123 4.96 22.20 -4.24
C ALA A 123 4.10 21.31 -3.30
N PRO A 124 4.68 20.60 -2.31
CA PRO A 124 3.91 19.81 -1.36
C PRO A 124 2.95 20.67 -0.53
N ARG A 125 1.67 20.30 -0.50
CA ARG A 125 0.66 20.93 0.34
C ARG A 125 0.96 20.68 1.82
N VAL A 126 0.83 21.71 2.65
CA VAL A 126 0.92 21.65 4.12
C VAL A 126 -0.46 21.82 4.73
N ARG A 127 -0.72 21.20 5.89
CA ARG A 127 -2.00 21.35 6.57
C ARG A 127 -2.28 22.84 6.87
N THR A 128 -3.45 23.29 6.44
CA THR A 128 -3.99 24.62 6.71
C THR A 128 -5.30 24.53 7.50
N LYS A 129 -5.63 25.62 8.20
CA LYS A 129 -6.94 25.73 8.85
C LYS A 129 -8.01 25.92 7.78
N ALA A 130 -9.22 25.45 8.05
CA ALA A 130 -10.37 25.68 7.16
C ALA A 130 -10.57 27.18 6.92
N GLY A 131 -10.89 27.56 5.68
CA GLY A 131 -11.08 28.95 5.27
C GLY A 131 -9.81 29.80 5.13
N LYS A 132 -8.62 29.20 5.29
CA LYS A 132 -7.34 29.89 5.03
C LYS A 132 -6.71 29.39 3.73
N GLU A 133 -5.95 30.27 3.08
CA GLU A 133 -5.21 29.94 1.87
C GLU A 133 -4.31 28.71 2.09
N GLN A 134 -4.24 27.87 1.05
CA GLN A 134 -3.43 26.66 1.07
C GLN A 134 -1.95 27.02 1.18
N ARG A 135 -1.29 26.49 2.20
CA ARG A 135 0.15 26.64 2.40
C ARG A 135 0.89 25.51 1.69
N PHE A 136 2.08 25.83 1.22
CA PHE A 136 2.97 24.90 0.55
C PHE A 136 4.32 24.88 1.26
N ARG A 137 5.00 23.73 1.20
CA ARG A 137 6.42 23.65 1.55
C ARG A 137 7.24 24.00 0.32
N GLU A 138 8.39 24.64 0.52
CA GLU A 138 9.37 24.82 -0.54
C GLU A 138 9.71 23.49 -1.23
N LEU A 139 9.84 23.55 -2.55
CA LEU A 139 10.32 22.44 -3.35
C LEU A 139 11.83 22.36 -3.15
N GLY A 140 12.32 21.26 -2.58
CA GLY A 140 13.73 20.95 -2.67
C GLY A 140 14.08 20.59 -4.11
N GLU A 141 15.20 21.13 -4.60
CA GLU A 141 15.74 20.84 -5.93
C GLU A 141 16.61 19.58 -5.92
N ASP A 142 16.87 19.01 -4.75
CA ASP A 142 17.65 17.80 -4.59
C ASP A 142 16.91 16.56 -5.15
N SER A 143 17.69 15.55 -5.53
CA SER A 143 17.18 14.33 -6.15
C SER A 143 16.19 13.57 -5.26
N GLU A 144 16.33 13.64 -3.93
CA GLU A 144 15.41 13.01 -2.98
C GLU A 144 14.06 13.72 -2.97
N SER A 145 14.06 15.06 -2.95
CA SER A 145 12.84 15.87 -3.04
C SER A 145 12.08 15.60 -4.33
N VAL A 146 12.77 15.57 -5.48
CA VAL A 146 12.17 15.21 -6.77
C VAL A 146 11.58 13.81 -6.74
N ARG A 147 12.31 12.81 -6.22
CA ARG A 147 11.83 11.44 -6.08
C ARG A 147 10.57 11.37 -5.20
N GLN A 148 10.54 12.05 -4.07
CA GLN A 148 9.40 12.09 -3.16
C GLN A 148 8.14 12.68 -3.81
N ARG A 149 8.30 13.72 -4.63
CA ARG A 149 7.17 14.28 -5.40
C ARG A 149 6.66 13.30 -6.44
N ARG A 150 7.54 12.67 -7.21
CA ARG A 150 7.15 11.63 -8.18
C ARG A 150 6.47 10.44 -7.51
N ALA A 151 6.94 9.99 -6.34
CA ALA A 151 6.27 8.96 -5.53
C ALA A 151 4.86 9.38 -5.09
N THR A 152 4.69 10.66 -4.72
CA THR A 152 3.37 11.22 -4.40
C THR A 152 2.46 11.20 -5.63
N ALA A 153 2.95 11.64 -6.79
CA ALA A 153 2.22 11.61 -8.05
C ALA A 153 1.77 10.19 -8.41
N ASN A 154 2.64 9.18 -8.28
CA ASN A 154 2.28 7.77 -8.51
C ASN A 154 1.19 7.26 -7.56
N ARG A 155 1.23 7.64 -6.28
CA ARG A 155 0.19 7.26 -5.31
C ARG A 155 -1.16 7.87 -5.68
N VAL A 156 -1.19 9.13 -6.12
CA VAL A 156 -2.42 9.80 -6.53
C VAL A 156 -2.93 9.22 -7.86
N LEU A 157 -2.04 8.94 -8.82
CA LEU A 157 -2.37 8.23 -10.06
C LEU A 157 -2.98 6.86 -9.79
N THR A 158 -2.46 6.14 -8.79
CA THR A 158 -3.02 4.84 -8.36
C THR A 158 -4.47 4.99 -7.88
N THR A 159 -4.77 6.02 -7.08
CA THR A 159 -6.15 6.33 -6.66
C THR A 159 -7.04 6.67 -7.85
N LEU A 160 -6.57 7.53 -8.75
CA LEU A 160 -7.32 7.90 -9.97
C LEU A 160 -7.63 6.66 -10.81
N LYS A 161 -6.62 5.87 -11.17
CA LYS A 161 -6.81 4.63 -11.95
C LYS A 161 -7.76 3.66 -11.26
N ALA A 162 -7.71 3.53 -9.94
CA ALA A 162 -8.61 2.65 -9.21
C ALA A 162 -10.08 3.10 -9.32
N ALA A 163 -10.34 4.41 -9.24
CA ALA A 163 -11.67 4.97 -9.43
C ALA A 163 -12.18 4.82 -10.87
N LEU A 164 -11.34 5.11 -11.85
CA LEU A 164 -11.70 4.94 -13.27
C LEU A 164 -11.94 3.46 -13.62
N ASN A 165 -11.11 2.55 -13.10
CA ASN A 165 -11.32 1.10 -13.24
C ASN A 165 -12.59 0.62 -12.51
N TYR A 166 -12.99 1.27 -11.42
CA TYR A 166 -14.27 0.98 -10.78
C TYR A 166 -15.42 1.40 -11.69
N ALA A 167 -15.42 2.64 -12.18
CA ALA A 167 -16.43 3.12 -13.13
C ALA A 167 -16.54 2.26 -14.39
N TRP A 168 -15.41 1.81 -14.95
CA TRP A 168 -15.41 0.89 -16.10
C TRP A 168 -16.05 -0.47 -15.77
N ARG A 169 -15.70 -1.08 -14.63
CA ARG A 169 -16.29 -2.37 -14.22
C ARG A 169 -17.79 -2.28 -13.95
N GLU A 170 -18.27 -1.13 -13.48
CA GLU A 170 -19.69 -0.85 -13.26
C GLU A 170 -20.43 -0.43 -14.56
N GLY A 171 -19.76 -0.45 -15.72
CA GLY A 171 -20.37 -0.10 -17.01
C GLY A 171 -20.60 1.40 -17.21
N LYS A 172 -20.06 2.26 -16.33
CA LYS A 172 -20.16 3.73 -16.40
C LYS A 172 -19.12 4.37 -17.33
N ALA A 173 -18.09 3.60 -17.72
CA ALA A 173 -17.11 3.99 -18.72
C ALA A 173 -17.03 2.94 -19.84
N ALA A 174 -16.95 3.38 -21.09
CA ALA A 174 -16.96 2.49 -22.25
C ALA A 174 -15.65 1.69 -22.43
N SER A 175 -14.52 2.23 -21.98
CA SER A 175 -13.19 1.63 -22.13
C SER A 175 -12.24 2.16 -21.06
N ASP A 176 -11.24 1.35 -20.70
CA ASP A 176 -10.19 1.72 -19.75
C ASP A 176 -8.82 2.02 -20.40
N ARG A 177 -8.77 1.98 -21.73
CA ARG A 177 -7.55 2.16 -22.54
C ARG A 177 -6.79 3.44 -22.19
N GLU A 178 -7.50 4.53 -21.91
CA GLU A 178 -6.92 5.85 -21.73
C GLU A 178 -6.03 5.96 -20.49
N TRP A 179 -6.48 5.45 -19.35
CA TRP A 179 -5.69 5.47 -18.12
C TRP A 179 -4.81 4.23 -17.95
N ARG A 180 -5.14 3.10 -18.59
CA ARG A 180 -4.31 1.88 -18.52
C ARG A 180 -2.87 2.17 -19.00
N ARG A 181 -2.73 2.87 -20.13
CA ARG A 181 -1.44 3.21 -20.80
C ARG A 181 -0.64 4.38 -20.20
N VAL A 182 -1.06 4.90 -19.05
CA VAL A 182 -0.33 5.97 -18.35
C VAL A 182 0.64 5.32 -17.38
N GLU A 183 1.93 5.32 -17.72
CA GLU A 183 2.94 4.70 -16.85
C GLU A 183 3.26 5.58 -15.63
N PRO A 184 3.50 4.97 -14.46
CA PRO A 184 4.01 5.69 -13.29
C PRO A 184 5.46 6.13 -13.51
N PHE A 185 5.95 7.07 -12.72
CA PHE A 185 7.37 7.38 -12.67
C PHE A 185 8.17 6.19 -12.14
N GLU A 186 9.26 5.83 -12.81
CA GLU A 186 10.16 4.75 -12.42
C GLU A 186 11.09 5.17 -11.27
N ASP A 187 11.64 4.19 -10.56
CA ASP A 187 12.63 4.35 -9.49
C ASP A 187 12.26 5.28 -8.33
N VAL A 188 10.96 5.48 -8.09
CA VAL A 188 10.49 6.36 -7.00
C VAL A 188 10.31 5.67 -5.65
N GLU A 189 10.24 4.33 -5.65
CA GLU A 189 9.96 3.52 -4.46
C GLU A 189 11.23 3.05 -3.73
N SER A 190 12.42 3.34 -4.27
CA SER A 190 13.74 3.01 -3.72
C SER A 190 14.21 4.07 -2.72
N ALA A 191 13.34 4.47 -1.80
CA ALA A 191 13.79 5.25 -0.64
C ALA A 191 14.81 4.40 0.13
N ARG A 192 16.06 4.88 0.22
CA ARG A 192 17.08 4.26 1.06
C ARG A 192 16.50 4.12 2.45
N VAL A 193 16.40 2.88 2.94
CA VAL A 193 15.87 2.60 4.27
C VAL A 193 16.83 3.24 5.26
N HIS A 194 16.44 4.36 5.85
CA HIS A 194 17.24 5.01 6.88
C HIS A 194 17.03 4.27 8.20
N TYR A 195 18.09 3.63 8.68
CA TYR A 195 18.15 2.94 9.96
C TYR A 195 19.33 3.46 10.78
N LEU A 196 19.30 3.21 12.09
CA LEU A 196 20.34 3.64 13.02
C LEU A 196 21.39 2.55 13.25
N SER A 197 22.64 2.95 13.45
CA SER A 197 23.64 2.12 14.12
C SER A 197 23.27 1.88 15.59
N ILE A 198 23.90 0.89 16.24
CA ILE A 198 23.72 0.62 17.68
C ILE A 198 24.04 1.86 18.52
N ALA A 199 25.15 2.55 18.22
CA ALA A 199 25.54 3.76 18.92
C ALA A 199 24.53 4.91 18.73
N GLU A 200 23.96 5.08 17.53
CA GLU A 200 22.89 6.05 17.28
C GLU A 200 21.60 5.69 18.02
N ALA A 201 21.21 4.42 18.02
CA ALA A 201 20.04 3.94 18.74
C ALA A 201 20.18 4.19 20.27
N GLN A 202 21.34 3.92 20.84
CA GLN A 202 21.66 4.23 22.24
C GLN A 202 21.59 5.74 22.52
N ARG A 203 22.19 6.58 21.66
CA ARG A 203 22.08 8.03 21.80
C ARG A 203 20.64 8.51 21.71
N LEU A 204 19.83 7.95 20.81
CA LEU A 204 18.42 8.29 20.68
C LEU A 204 17.62 7.96 21.94
N VAL A 205 17.82 6.76 22.51
CA VAL A 205 17.17 6.36 23.77
C VAL A 205 17.59 7.29 24.91
N ASN A 206 18.88 7.61 25.03
CA ASN A 206 19.38 8.49 26.08
C ASN A 206 18.93 9.95 25.91
N ALA A 207 18.67 10.39 24.68
CA ALA A 207 18.16 11.72 24.38
C ALA A 207 16.63 11.85 24.50
N ALA A 208 15.91 10.73 24.51
CA ALA A 208 14.46 10.70 24.75
C ALA A 208 14.17 10.85 26.25
N SER A 209 13.09 11.56 26.57
CA SER A 209 12.70 11.85 27.95
C SER A 209 11.40 11.15 28.36
N GLY A 210 11.26 10.90 29.67
CA GLY A 210 10.05 10.39 30.30
C GLY A 210 9.51 9.11 29.65
N LYS A 211 8.19 8.98 29.56
CA LYS A 211 7.48 7.84 28.96
C LYS A 211 7.71 7.71 27.46
N PHE A 212 8.18 8.76 26.79
CA PHE A 212 8.57 8.64 25.39
C PHE A 212 9.86 7.81 25.22
N ARG A 213 10.78 7.87 26.18
CA ARG A 213 11.98 7.00 26.21
C ARG A 213 11.59 5.53 26.22
N ASP A 214 10.67 5.15 27.11
CA ASP A 214 10.16 3.78 27.23
C ASP A 214 9.58 3.29 25.89
N LEU A 215 8.83 4.16 25.20
CA LEU A 215 8.23 3.87 23.91
C LEU A 215 9.28 3.67 22.79
N VAL A 216 10.34 4.49 22.77
CA VAL A 216 11.46 4.33 21.82
C VAL A 216 12.23 3.04 22.10
N GLN A 217 12.53 2.75 23.36
CA GLN A 217 13.26 1.53 23.75
C GLN A 217 12.44 0.28 23.41
N ALA A 218 11.14 0.27 23.72
CA ALA A 218 10.23 -0.80 23.35
C ALA A 218 10.18 -1.04 21.83
N ALA A 219 10.19 0.03 21.02
CA ALA A 219 10.22 -0.10 19.56
C ALA A 219 11.53 -0.71 19.04
N LEU A 220 12.66 -0.32 19.63
CA LEU A 220 13.98 -0.86 19.28
C LEU A 220 14.19 -2.29 19.76
N GLN A 221 13.49 -2.75 20.79
CA GLN A 221 13.57 -4.14 21.26
C GLN A 221 12.61 -5.10 20.52
N THR A 222 11.56 -4.57 19.90
CA THR A 222 10.47 -5.41 19.34
C THR A 222 10.32 -5.35 17.82
N GLY A 223 10.73 -4.24 17.19
CA GLY A 223 10.38 -3.94 15.80
C GLY A 223 8.87 -3.75 15.57
N ALA A 224 8.05 -3.59 16.62
CA ALA A 224 6.61 -3.44 16.51
C ALA A 224 6.22 -2.11 15.85
N ARG A 225 5.01 -2.03 15.28
CA ARG A 225 4.48 -0.76 14.76
C ARG A 225 4.10 0.14 15.93
N TYR A 226 4.21 1.46 15.73
CA TYR A 226 3.80 2.46 16.72
C TYR A 226 2.40 2.21 17.32
N SER A 227 1.40 1.97 16.46
CA SER A 227 0.03 1.74 16.91
C SER A 227 -0.17 0.41 17.63
N GLU A 228 0.71 -0.58 17.38
CA GLU A 228 0.69 -1.86 18.10
C GLU A 228 1.24 -1.65 19.52
N LEU A 229 2.36 -0.93 19.65
CA LEU A 229 2.93 -0.55 20.95
C LEU A 229 2.00 0.33 21.78
N ALA A 230 1.36 1.32 21.15
CA ALA A 230 0.46 2.25 21.81
C ALA A 230 -0.79 1.57 22.43
N ARG A 231 -1.16 0.38 21.95
CA ARG A 231 -2.36 -0.36 22.39
C ARG A 231 -2.03 -1.57 23.27
N LEU A 232 -0.75 -1.83 23.49
CA LEU A 232 -0.27 -3.01 24.19
C LEU A 232 -0.72 -2.98 25.65
N LYS A 233 -1.38 -4.03 26.10
CA LYS A 233 -1.89 -4.16 27.47
C LYS A 233 -1.02 -5.07 28.31
N ARG A 234 -1.13 -4.96 29.63
CA ARG A 234 -0.40 -5.80 30.59
C ARG A 234 -0.47 -7.28 30.25
N GLU A 235 -1.66 -7.77 29.92
CA GLU A 235 -1.93 -9.18 29.60
C GLU A 235 -1.35 -9.66 28.27
N ASP A 236 -0.81 -8.76 27.45
CA ASP A 236 -0.15 -9.11 26.19
C ASP A 236 1.31 -9.53 26.39
N PHE A 237 1.92 -9.18 27.53
CA PHE A 237 3.26 -9.60 27.89
C PHE A 237 3.27 -10.88 28.73
N ASN A 238 3.92 -11.91 28.19
CA ASN A 238 4.19 -13.16 28.87
C ASN A 238 5.69 -13.24 29.21
N ALA A 239 6.00 -13.18 30.51
CA ALA A 239 7.36 -13.18 31.02
C ALA A 239 8.01 -14.59 30.95
N ASP A 240 7.23 -15.66 31.11
CA ASP A 240 7.76 -17.03 31.19
C ASP A 240 8.39 -17.49 29.88
N VAL A 241 7.86 -17.00 28.75
CA VAL A 241 8.35 -17.31 27.40
C VAL A 241 8.92 -16.09 26.68
N SER A 242 9.08 -14.95 27.36
CA SER A 242 9.61 -13.71 26.80
C SER A 242 8.93 -13.28 25.50
N THR A 243 7.58 -13.23 25.49
CA THR A 243 6.81 -12.83 24.30
C THR A 243 5.80 -11.71 24.52
N LEU A 244 5.53 -10.96 23.45
CA LEU A 244 4.42 -10.01 23.36
C LEU A 244 3.38 -10.47 22.35
N THR A 245 2.12 -10.45 22.74
CA THR A 245 1.00 -10.79 21.88
C THR A 245 0.42 -9.55 21.21
N ILE A 246 0.54 -9.44 19.90
CA ILE A 246 -0.10 -8.39 19.11
C ILE A 246 -1.45 -8.92 18.62
N ARG A 247 -2.55 -8.52 19.28
CA ARG A 247 -3.91 -8.97 18.94
C ARG A 247 -4.44 -8.32 17.66
N GLU A 248 -4.26 -7.01 17.54
CA GLU A 248 -4.74 -6.22 16.40
C GLU A 248 -3.56 -5.72 15.57
N SER A 249 -3.22 -6.45 14.51
CA SER A 249 -2.24 -5.97 13.53
C SER A 249 -2.91 -5.22 12.38
N LYS A 250 -2.13 -4.40 11.65
CA LYS A 250 -2.59 -3.73 10.42
C LYS A 250 -3.17 -4.72 9.39
N SER A 251 -2.67 -5.96 9.37
CA SER A 251 -3.13 -7.05 8.49
C SER A 251 -4.25 -7.90 9.09
N GLY A 252 -4.70 -7.61 10.31
CA GLY A 252 -5.79 -8.33 10.98
C GLY A 252 -5.40 -9.70 11.56
N LYS A 253 -4.15 -10.14 11.42
CA LYS A 253 -3.68 -11.41 12.00
C LYS A 253 -2.95 -11.17 13.32
N ALA A 254 -3.30 -11.92 14.36
CA ALA A 254 -2.56 -11.92 15.61
C ALA A 254 -1.16 -12.52 15.41
N ARG A 255 -0.18 -12.05 16.19
CA ARG A 255 1.17 -12.64 16.20
C ARG A 255 1.82 -12.50 17.57
N HIS A 256 2.84 -13.32 17.81
CA HIS A 256 3.73 -13.18 18.94
C HIS A 256 5.06 -12.58 18.48
N ILE A 257 5.52 -11.55 19.20
CA ILE A 257 6.87 -11.02 19.09
C ILE A 257 7.72 -11.74 20.15
N ILE A 258 8.82 -12.34 19.71
CA ILE A 258 9.81 -12.96 20.58
C ILE A 258 10.80 -11.86 21.00
N LEU A 259 11.06 -11.75 22.30
CA LEU A 259 11.97 -10.79 22.88
C LEU A 259 13.34 -11.43 23.16
N THR A 260 14.38 -10.61 23.14
CA THR A 260 15.66 -10.91 23.80
C THR A 260 15.50 -10.82 25.32
N ASP A 261 16.49 -11.27 26.08
CA ASP A 261 16.51 -11.13 27.54
C ASP A 261 16.44 -9.64 27.95
N GLU A 262 17.20 -8.78 27.28
CA GLU A 262 17.14 -7.32 27.50
C GLU A 262 15.73 -6.74 27.23
N GLY A 263 15.07 -7.22 26.17
CA GLY A 263 13.69 -6.85 25.88
C GLY A 263 12.72 -7.33 26.96
N ALA A 264 12.86 -8.57 27.41
CA ALA A 264 12.03 -9.15 28.46
C ALA A 264 12.18 -8.41 29.79
N ASP A 265 13.40 -8.03 30.16
CA ASP A 265 13.70 -7.23 31.35
C ASP A 265 13.03 -5.85 31.29
N LEU A 266 13.13 -5.17 30.13
CA LEU A 266 12.44 -3.91 29.91
C LEU A 266 10.93 -4.06 30.12
N PHE A 267 10.30 -5.03 29.47
CA PHE A 267 8.85 -5.21 29.61
C PHE A 267 8.45 -5.62 31.01
N THR A 268 9.26 -6.42 31.71
CA THR A 268 9.08 -6.77 33.12
C THR A 268 9.08 -5.52 34.00
N GLN A 269 9.97 -4.56 33.76
CA GLN A 269 9.97 -3.29 34.47
C GLN A 269 8.74 -2.44 34.12
N LEU A 270 8.38 -2.33 32.84
CA LEU A 270 7.24 -1.53 32.37
C LEU A 270 5.90 -2.02 32.90
N VAL A 271 5.78 -3.31 33.22
CA VAL A 271 4.55 -3.89 33.75
C VAL A 271 4.42 -3.87 35.28
N ARG A 272 5.45 -3.43 36.01
CA ARG A 272 5.39 -3.36 37.48
C ARG A 272 4.24 -2.45 37.93
N GLY A 273 3.43 -2.94 38.87
CA GLY A 273 2.29 -2.21 39.41
C GLY A 273 1.11 -2.04 38.45
N LYS A 274 1.11 -2.69 37.28
CA LYS A 274 0.00 -2.66 36.32
C LYS A 274 -0.91 -3.86 36.48
N ASN A 275 -2.21 -3.61 36.46
CA ASN A 275 -3.26 -4.64 36.47
C ASN A 275 -3.60 -5.12 35.06
N ARG A 276 -4.38 -6.20 34.98
CA ARG A 276 -4.98 -6.65 33.73
C ARG A 276 -5.79 -5.52 33.11
N GLY A 277 -5.70 -5.34 31.79
CA GLY A 277 -6.37 -4.27 31.05
C GLY A 277 -5.55 -2.99 30.89
N ASP A 278 -4.59 -2.73 31.78
CA ASP A 278 -3.78 -1.51 31.76
C ASP A 278 -2.86 -1.47 30.56
N LEU A 279 -2.70 -0.28 29.97
CA LEU A 279 -1.70 -0.04 28.93
C LEU A 279 -0.30 -0.17 29.50
N ILE A 280 0.58 -0.91 28.81
CA ILE A 280 2.00 -1.00 29.17
C ILE A 280 2.68 0.36 28.97
N LEU A 281 2.42 0.98 27.81
CA LEU A 281 3.05 2.24 27.40
C LEU A 281 1.99 3.35 27.35
N THR A 282 2.15 4.37 28.20
CA THR A 282 1.22 5.51 28.31
C THR A 282 1.93 6.82 28.03
N THR A 283 1.16 7.87 27.73
CA THR A 283 1.69 9.24 27.79
C THR A 283 1.98 9.63 29.25
N GLU A 284 2.62 10.78 29.45
CA GLU A 284 2.79 11.35 30.81
C GLU A 284 1.46 11.56 31.53
N ALA A 285 0.39 11.85 30.79
CA ALA A 285 -0.96 12.00 31.32
C ALA A 285 -1.67 10.65 31.59
N GLY A 286 -0.98 9.50 31.43
CA GLY A 286 -1.54 8.17 31.64
C GLY A 286 -2.42 7.65 30.49
N GLY A 287 -2.63 8.45 29.43
CA GLY A 287 -3.48 8.09 28.30
C GLY A 287 -2.76 7.32 27.19
N ILE A 288 -3.51 6.98 26.14
CA ILE A 288 -2.99 6.30 24.95
C ILE A 288 -2.08 7.22 24.11
N TRP A 289 -1.06 6.64 23.52
CA TRP A 289 -0.22 7.31 22.52
C TRP A 289 -0.94 7.44 21.17
N GLU A 290 -1.55 8.59 20.91
CA GLU A 290 -2.16 8.90 19.61
C GLU A 290 -1.14 9.16 18.51
N LYS A 291 -1.54 8.98 17.25
CA LYS A 291 -0.66 9.08 16.07
C LYS A 291 0.19 10.36 16.03
N SER A 292 -0.36 11.50 16.45
CA SER A 292 0.36 12.78 16.44
C SER A 292 1.36 12.95 17.58
N HIS A 293 1.17 12.24 18.69
CA HIS A 293 1.93 12.46 19.93
C HIS A 293 3.42 12.16 19.75
N GLN A 294 3.81 11.26 18.85
CA GLN A 294 5.22 10.90 18.66
C GLN A 294 6.03 11.90 17.83
N PHE A 295 5.42 12.71 16.96
CA PHE A 295 6.18 13.47 15.96
C PHE A 295 7.12 14.51 16.57
N ARG A 296 6.61 15.30 17.53
CA ARG A 296 7.39 16.33 18.22
C ARG A 296 8.50 15.73 19.10
N PRO A 297 8.21 14.81 20.04
CA PRO A 297 9.26 14.26 20.90
C PRO A 297 10.28 13.45 20.10
N MET A 298 9.90 12.77 19.01
CA MET A 298 10.86 12.11 18.13
C MET A 298 11.82 13.11 17.47
N LYS A 299 11.29 14.23 16.97
CA LYS A 299 12.11 15.28 16.34
C LYS A 299 13.09 15.91 17.36
N GLU A 300 12.60 16.18 18.57
CA GLU A 300 13.42 16.72 19.67
C GLU A 300 14.51 15.71 20.08
N ALA A 301 14.17 14.43 20.26
CA ALA A 301 15.12 13.36 20.58
C ALA A 301 16.19 13.18 19.49
N CYS A 302 15.81 13.19 18.21
CA CYS A 302 16.78 13.12 17.10
C CYS A 302 17.74 14.32 17.11
N LYS A 303 17.21 15.53 17.34
CA LYS A 303 18.03 16.76 17.44
C LYS A 303 19.04 16.63 18.58
N ASN A 304 18.59 16.22 19.77
CA ASN A 304 19.42 16.06 20.96
C ASN A 304 20.45 14.94 20.81
N ALA A 305 20.10 13.84 20.13
CA ALA A 305 20.98 12.71 19.82
C ALA A 305 21.96 12.97 18.66
N LYS A 306 21.86 14.14 18.01
CA LYS A 306 22.63 14.53 16.81
C LYS A 306 22.48 13.52 15.66
N ILE A 307 21.25 13.07 15.40
CA ILE A 307 20.93 12.15 14.30
C ILE A 307 20.47 12.96 13.08
N SER A 308 21.20 12.84 11.97
CA SER A 308 20.92 13.51 10.71
C SER A 308 21.12 12.55 9.52
N PRO A 309 20.13 12.38 8.62
CA PRO A 309 18.80 12.98 8.69
C PRO A 309 17.98 12.46 9.88
N ALA A 310 17.01 13.25 10.37
CA ALA A 310 16.19 12.81 11.50
C ALA A 310 15.34 11.59 11.12
N ILE A 311 15.30 10.59 12.00
CA ILE A 311 14.52 9.37 11.80
C ILE A 311 13.09 9.53 12.33
N GLY A 312 12.11 9.02 11.60
CA GLY A 312 10.73 8.91 12.11
C GLY A 312 10.56 7.69 13.01
N PHE A 313 9.46 7.63 13.77
CA PHE A 313 9.20 6.48 14.65
C PHE A 313 9.19 5.12 13.92
N HIS A 314 8.65 5.08 12.69
CA HIS A 314 8.69 3.86 11.88
C HIS A 314 10.11 3.42 11.52
N GLY A 315 11.06 4.35 11.48
CA GLY A 315 12.47 4.05 11.28
C GLY A 315 13.06 3.19 12.40
N LEU A 316 12.51 3.20 13.63
CA LEU A 316 12.97 2.28 14.68
C LEU A 316 12.71 0.81 14.33
N ARG A 317 11.60 0.54 13.64
CA ARG A 317 11.33 -0.80 13.09
C ARG A 317 12.28 -1.15 11.97
N HIS A 318 12.63 -0.19 11.11
CA HIS A 318 13.66 -0.38 10.09
C HIS A 318 15.01 -0.68 10.75
N THR A 319 15.37 0.03 11.82
CA THR A 319 16.55 -0.22 12.65
C THR A 319 16.57 -1.63 13.21
N TRP A 320 15.50 -2.07 13.89
CA TRP A 320 15.43 -3.44 14.40
C TRP A 320 15.60 -4.48 13.28
N ALA A 321 14.93 -4.29 12.14
CA ALA A 321 14.99 -5.22 11.02
C ALA A 321 16.38 -5.26 10.37
N SER A 322 16.97 -4.10 10.06
CA SER A 322 18.30 -3.99 9.47
C SER A 322 19.36 -4.63 10.36
N LEU A 323 19.38 -4.29 11.65
CA LEU A 323 20.35 -4.85 12.60
C LEU A 323 20.15 -6.36 12.79
N SER A 324 18.91 -6.84 12.84
CA SER A 324 18.64 -8.29 12.91
C SER A 324 19.20 -9.03 11.70
N VAL A 325 18.98 -8.50 10.49
CA VAL A 325 19.48 -9.10 9.25
C VAL A 325 21.01 -9.04 9.18
N MET A 326 21.62 -7.92 9.57
CA MET A 326 23.07 -7.77 9.65
C MET A 326 23.72 -8.76 10.62
N ASN A 327 23.03 -9.06 11.72
CA ASN A 327 23.45 -10.05 12.71
C ASN A 327 23.16 -11.50 12.27
N GLY A 328 22.77 -11.72 11.01
CA GLY A 328 22.57 -13.06 10.44
C GLY A 328 21.22 -13.70 10.75
N MET A 329 20.25 -12.96 11.31
CA MET A 329 18.91 -13.51 11.54
C MET A 329 18.24 -13.86 10.20
N PRO A 330 17.73 -15.10 10.01
CA PRO A 330 17.10 -15.48 8.76
C PRO A 330 15.91 -14.58 8.40
N LEU A 331 15.79 -14.20 7.13
CA LEU A 331 14.74 -13.26 6.66
C LEU A 331 13.33 -13.72 7.02
N MET A 332 13.09 -15.04 7.03
CA MET A 332 11.83 -15.66 7.45
C MET A 332 11.51 -15.34 8.92
N VAL A 333 12.51 -15.41 9.81
CA VAL A 333 12.35 -15.14 11.24
C VAL A 333 12.07 -13.66 11.46
N VAL A 334 12.84 -12.78 10.79
CA VAL A 334 12.60 -11.32 10.80
C VAL A 334 11.19 -11.00 10.32
N ALA A 335 10.76 -11.57 9.19
CA ALA A 335 9.42 -11.36 8.64
C ALA A 335 8.30 -11.79 9.60
N LYS A 336 8.46 -12.96 10.24
CA LYS A 336 7.52 -13.50 11.22
C LYS A 336 7.40 -12.59 12.44
N ASN A 337 8.52 -12.17 13.03
CA ASN A 337 8.52 -11.30 14.22
C ASN A 337 7.88 -9.93 13.91
N LEU A 338 8.22 -9.36 12.75
CA LEU A 338 7.66 -8.12 12.26
C LEU A 338 6.17 -8.23 11.87
N GLY A 339 5.63 -9.43 11.67
CA GLY A 339 4.25 -9.63 11.23
C GLY A 339 4.02 -9.23 9.78
N HIS A 340 4.99 -9.50 8.91
CA HIS A 340 4.79 -9.39 7.47
C HIS A 340 4.01 -10.60 6.97
N THR A 341 3.15 -10.38 5.97
CA THR A 341 2.38 -11.46 5.33
C THR A 341 3.30 -12.36 4.50
N ASP A 342 4.43 -11.83 4.04
CA ASP A 342 5.38 -12.49 3.16
C ASP A 342 6.81 -11.96 3.44
N THR A 343 7.82 -12.79 3.19
CA THR A 343 9.25 -12.46 3.29
C THR A 343 9.70 -11.48 2.20
N ARG A 344 8.99 -11.40 1.05
CA ARG A 344 9.31 -10.48 -0.06
C ARG A 344 9.55 -9.04 0.40
N MET A 345 8.80 -8.55 1.40
CA MET A 345 9.02 -7.20 1.95
C MET A 345 10.39 -7.11 2.65
N VAL A 346 10.75 -8.11 3.44
CA VAL A 346 12.04 -8.12 4.15
C VAL A 346 13.19 -8.26 3.16
N GLU A 347 13.06 -9.16 2.18
CA GLU A 347 14.04 -9.37 1.12
C GLU A 347 14.27 -8.08 0.32
N LYS A 348 13.20 -7.45 -0.18
CA LYS A 348 13.27 -6.20 -0.95
C LYS A 348 13.95 -5.07 -0.18
N HIS A 349 13.70 -4.95 1.13
CA HIS A 349 14.14 -3.79 1.91
C HIS A 349 15.43 -4.00 2.70
N TYR A 350 15.75 -5.24 3.08
CA TYR A 350 16.88 -5.55 3.97
C TYR A 350 17.75 -6.70 3.47
N GLY A 351 17.35 -7.44 2.45
CA GLY A 351 18.10 -8.61 1.97
C GLY A 351 19.56 -8.30 1.61
N HIS A 352 19.80 -7.10 1.06
CA HIS A 352 21.14 -6.60 0.73
C HIS A 352 22.05 -6.33 1.95
N LEU A 353 21.48 -6.30 3.16
CA LEU A 353 22.22 -6.11 4.42
C LEU A 353 22.63 -7.44 5.06
N SER A 354 22.14 -8.57 4.52
CA SER A 354 22.59 -9.87 4.98
C SER A 354 24.09 -9.96 4.72
N PRO A 355 24.89 -10.51 5.66
CA PRO A 355 26.25 -10.91 5.35
C PRO A 355 26.28 -11.76 4.07
N SER A 356 27.44 -11.91 3.42
CA SER A 356 27.63 -12.89 2.34
C SER A 356 27.62 -14.34 2.87
N TYR A 357 26.66 -14.62 3.76
CA TYR A 357 26.30 -15.90 4.34
C TYR A 357 25.97 -16.92 3.27
N ILE A 358 25.64 -16.55 2.02
CA ILE A 358 25.37 -17.53 0.96
C ILE A 358 26.52 -18.55 0.85
N ALA A 359 27.78 -18.10 0.84
CA ALA A 359 28.91 -19.02 0.77
C ALA A 359 29.07 -19.86 2.04
N GLU A 360 28.89 -19.27 3.23
CA GLU A 360 29.03 -19.95 4.52
C GLU A 360 27.88 -20.93 4.79
N ALA A 361 26.64 -20.53 4.51
CA ALA A 361 25.42 -21.34 4.52
C ALA A 361 25.55 -22.56 3.62
N VAL A 362 26.00 -22.35 2.38
CA VAL A 362 26.20 -23.43 1.42
C VAL A 362 27.32 -24.34 1.92
N ARG A 363 28.44 -23.81 2.42
CA ARG A 363 29.52 -24.64 2.98
C ARG A 363 29.09 -25.45 4.21
N ALA A 364 28.25 -24.87 5.07
CA ALA A 364 27.81 -25.50 6.31
C ALA A 364 26.66 -26.50 6.11
N GLY A 365 25.69 -26.15 5.26
CA GLY A 365 24.41 -26.85 5.14
C GLY A 365 24.18 -27.60 3.83
N ALA A 366 25.02 -27.42 2.80
CA ALA A 366 24.87 -28.19 1.57
C ALA A 366 25.14 -29.68 1.81
N PRO A 367 24.38 -30.57 1.14
CA PRO A 367 24.63 -32.00 1.21
C PRO A 367 26.06 -32.33 0.75
N ARG A 368 26.72 -33.23 1.50
CA ARG A 368 28.05 -33.73 1.17
C ARG A 368 27.91 -35.10 0.51
N PHE A 369 28.27 -35.18 -0.77
CA PHE A 369 28.06 -36.39 -1.58
C PHE A 369 29.25 -37.36 -1.60
N GLY A 370 30.41 -36.96 -1.09
CA GLY A 370 31.60 -37.84 -1.01
C GLY A 370 32.11 -38.36 -2.35
N THR A 371 31.77 -37.73 -3.48
CA THR A 371 32.07 -38.20 -4.84
C THR A 371 33.49 -37.88 -5.32
N VAL A 372 34.26 -37.14 -4.53
CA VAL A 372 35.66 -36.80 -4.85
C VAL A 372 36.57 -37.74 -4.07
N LYS A 373 37.48 -38.44 -4.78
CA LYS A 373 38.52 -39.27 -4.16
C LYS A 373 39.38 -38.40 -3.24
N ALA A 374 39.67 -38.89 -2.04
CA ALA A 374 40.74 -38.34 -1.23
C ALA A 374 42.05 -38.57 -1.99
N ASP A 375 42.68 -37.50 -2.47
CA ASP A 375 44.06 -37.59 -2.96
C ASP A 375 44.97 -37.90 -1.77
N ASN A 376 45.82 -38.92 -1.92
CA ASN A 376 46.76 -39.38 -0.89
C ASN A 376 47.95 -38.42 -0.69
N VAL A 377 47.78 -37.12 -0.98
CA VAL A 377 48.85 -36.13 -0.92
C VAL A 377 48.79 -35.42 0.42
N ALA A 378 49.60 -35.88 1.37
CA ALA A 378 49.89 -35.13 2.59
C ALA A 378 50.78 -33.92 2.23
N GLN A 379 50.37 -32.70 2.62
CA GLN A 379 51.30 -31.58 2.64
C GLN A 379 52.36 -31.83 3.71
N MET A 380 53.61 -32.06 3.30
CA MET A 380 54.73 -31.99 4.23
C MET A 380 54.87 -30.55 4.70
N GLY A 381 54.88 -30.36 6.03
CA GLY A 381 55.00 -29.06 6.67
C GLY A 381 56.23 -28.30 6.19
N GLY A 382 56.03 -27.06 5.77
CA GLY A 382 57.10 -26.10 5.56
C GLY A 382 57.59 -25.57 6.91
N ALA A 383 58.90 -25.68 7.13
CA ALA A 383 59.65 -25.15 8.26
C ALA A 383 59.66 -23.61 8.30
#